data_AF-A0A523YUK7-F1
#
_entry.id   AF-A0A523YUK7-F1
#
_cell.length_a   1.000
_cell.length_b   1.000
_cell.length_c   1.000
_cell.angle_alpha   90.00
_cell.angle_beta   90.00
_cell.angle_gamma   90.00
#
_symmetry.space_group_name_H-M   'P 1'
#
loop_
_entity.id
_entity.type
_entity.pdbx_description
1 polymer ?
#
loop_
_entity_poly.entity_id
_entity_poly.type
_entity_poly.pdbx_seq_one_letter_code
_entity_poly.pdbx_strand_id
1 'polypeptide(L)'
;MDFLGIGLPEIILILIVALIVVGPKRLPEVAAQIARVIRQLRGYATDVTSQMRSELDELTREYEQVRKELEELRQVAAKDLDSVSREVERTVREAPAIIESSAEAEPEKRPSPPGEETTRDDDS
;
A
#
# COMPACT_ATOMS: atom_id res chain seq x y z
N MET A 1 -0.87 -4.70 52.43
CA MET A 1 -0.14 -5.13 51.21
C MET A 1 1.27 -4.59 51.37
N ASP A 2 2.18 -5.42 51.83
CA ASP A 2 3.58 -5.05 52.05
C ASP A 2 4.35 -5.34 50.76
N PHE A 3 4.67 -4.29 50.00
CA PHE A 3 5.03 -4.42 48.58
C PHE A 3 6.40 -5.08 48.35
N LEU A 4 7.22 -5.28 49.39
CA LEU A 4 8.56 -5.89 49.32
C LEU A 4 8.98 -6.61 50.63
N GLY A 5 8.02 -7.01 51.48
CA GLY A 5 8.31 -7.34 52.89
C GLY A 5 8.71 -6.11 53.73
N ILE A 6 8.47 -4.92 53.18
CA ILE A 6 8.74 -3.60 53.74
C ILE A 6 7.38 -2.95 53.97
N GLY A 7 7.02 -2.75 55.25
CA GLY A 7 5.88 -1.94 55.65
C GLY A 7 6.27 -0.47 55.79
N LEU A 8 5.29 0.36 56.19
CA LEU A 8 5.55 1.76 56.53
C LEU A 8 6.68 1.95 57.56
N PRO A 9 6.77 1.14 58.65
CA PRO A 9 7.86 1.26 59.63
C PRO A 9 9.24 1.04 59.03
N GLU A 10 9.41 0.03 58.17
CA GLU A 10 10.68 -0.28 57.52
C GLU A 10 11.13 0.83 56.58
N ILE A 11 10.20 1.47 55.84
CA ILE A 11 10.53 2.65 55.02
C ILE A 11 11.04 3.80 55.88
N ILE A 12 10.42 4.07 57.03
CA ILE A 12 10.86 5.13 57.94
C ILE A 12 12.28 4.83 58.46
N LEU A 13 12.57 3.58 58.81
CA LEU A 13 13.90 3.16 59.27
C LEU A 13 14.97 3.42 58.18
N ILE A 14 14.69 3.02 56.93
CA ILE A 14 15.60 3.25 55.81
C ILE A 14 15.82 4.76 55.59
N LEU A 15 14.76 5.58 55.68
CA LEU A 15 14.88 7.03 55.58
C LEU A 15 15.77 7.62 56.67
N ILE A 16 15.63 7.17 57.92
CA ILE A 16 16.49 7.64 59.02
C ILE A 16 17.96 7.28 58.73
N VAL A 17 18.24 6.04 58.34
CA VAL A 17 19.60 5.60 57.99
C VAL A 17 20.16 6.43 56.83
N ALA A 18 19.38 6.62 55.76
CA ALA A 18 19.77 7.44 54.62
C ALA A 18 20.05 8.91 55.02
N LEU A 19 19.23 9.48 55.90
CA LEU A 19 19.42 10.84 56.42
C LEU A 19 20.69 10.96 57.27
N ILE A 20 21.08 9.92 58.01
CA ILE A 20 22.33 9.92 58.79
C ILE A 20 23.55 9.85 57.87
N VAL A 21 23.51 8.93 56.88
CA VAL A 21 24.64 8.68 55.97
C VAL A 21 24.86 9.86 55.01
N VAL A 22 23.77 10.35 54.40
CA VAL A 22 23.83 11.42 53.40
C VAL A 22 23.74 12.81 54.07
N GLY A 23 22.96 12.92 55.14
CA GLY A 23 22.63 14.19 55.79
C GLY A 23 21.26 14.73 55.37
N PRO A 24 20.43 15.24 56.30
CA PRO A 24 19.08 15.72 56.00
C PRO A 24 19.04 16.94 55.08
N LYS A 25 20.12 17.74 55.06
CA LYS A 25 20.24 18.88 54.15
C LYS A 25 20.69 18.48 52.74
N ARG A 26 21.43 17.38 52.60
CA ARG A 26 22.01 16.93 51.32
C ARG A 26 21.05 16.03 50.52
N LEU A 27 20.20 15.26 51.19
CA LEU A 27 19.19 14.42 50.54
C LEU A 27 18.29 15.21 49.54
N PRO A 28 17.68 16.36 49.91
CA PRO A 28 16.89 17.15 48.96
C PRO A 28 17.74 17.73 47.81
N GLU A 29 19.01 18.05 48.08
CA GLU A 29 19.93 18.57 47.07
C GLU A 29 20.29 17.49 46.03
N VAL A 30 20.61 16.27 46.47
CA VAL A 30 20.88 15.12 45.60
C VAL A 30 19.62 14.72 44.80
N ALA A 31 18.46 14.70 45.45
CA ALA A 31 17.19 14.43 44.77
C ALA A 31 16.90 15.48 43.69
N ALA A 32 17.17 16.76 43.96
CA ALA A 32 17.02 17.83 42.97
C ALA A 32 17.98 17.68 41.79
N GLN A 33 19.22 17.23 42.03
CA GLN A 33 20.18 16.95 40.95
C GLN A 33 19.71 15.80 40.05
N ILE A 34 19.29 14.69 40.65
CA ILE A 34 18.74 13.53 39.92
C ILE A 34 17.48 13.95 39.15
N ALA A 35 16.59 14.72 39.75
CA ALA A 35 15.38 15.21 39.11
C ALA A 35 15.68 16.07 37.88
N ARG A 36 16.72 16.91 37.91
CA ARG A 36 17.15 17.68 36.73
C ARG A 36 17.62 16.78 35.59
N VAL A 37 18.40 15.75 35.90
CA VAL A 37 18.87 14.77 34.89
C VAL A 37 17.69 14.02 34.29
N ILE A 38 16.76 13.53 35.11
CA ILE A 38 15.54 12.86 34.65
C ILE A 38 14.69 13.81 33.77
N ARG A 39 14.58 15.08 34.16
CA ARG A 39 13.85 16.09 33.37
C ARG A 39 14.49 16.29 32.00
N GLN A 40 15.81 16.39 31.93
CA GLN A 40 16.54 16.51 30.67
C GLN A 40 16.34 15.28 29.79
N LEU A 41 16.49 14.08 30.35
CA LEU A 41 16.24 12.81 29.64
C LEU A 41 14.81 12.72 29.12
N ARG A 42 13.81 13.10 29.92
CA ARG A 42 12.41 13.13 29.49
C ARG A 42 12.17 14.14 28.36
N GLY A 43 12.83 15.28 28.41
CA GLY A 43 12.82 16.26 27.31
C GLY A 43 13.33 15.64 26.02
N TYR A 44 14.54 15.08 26.03
CA TYR A 44 15.13 14.41 24.87
C TYR A 44 14.29 13.24 24.35
N ALA A 45 13.74 12.42 25.24
CA ALA A 45 12.83 11.34 24.85
C ALA A 45 11.57 11.87 24.17
N THR A 46 11.04 13.00 24.65
CA THR A 46 9.86 13.65 24.05
C THR A 46 10.17 14.21 22.66
N ASP A 47 11.33 14.85 22.50
CA ASP A 47 11.75 15.45 21.22
C ASP A 47 12.05 14.38 20.16
N VAL A 48 12.69 13.27 20.54
CA VAL A 48 12.91 12.13 19.63
C VAL A 48 11.58 11.47 19.26
N THR A 49 10.68 11.30 20.24
CA THR A 49 9.35 10.71 19.97
C THR A 49 8.51 11.62 19.08
N SER A 50 8.61 12.95 19.22
CA SER A 50 7.86 13.89 18.40
C SER A 50 8.39 13.95 16.96
N GLN A 51 9.72 13.91 16.77
CA GLN A 51 10.34 13.80 15.45
C GLN A 51 9.92 12.52 14.74
N MET A 52 10.02 11.37 15.42
CA MET A 52 9.58 10.08 14.90
C MET A 52 8.08 10.06 14.56
N ARG A 53 7.22 10.63 15.43
CA ARG A 53 5.78 10.73 15.14
C ARG A 53 5.49 11.59 13.92
N SER A 54 6.18 12.72 13.78
CA SER A 54 5.99 13.61 12.63
C SER A 54 6.39 12.93 11.33
N GLU A 55 7.54 12.25 11.31
CA GLU A 55 8.00 11.50 10.14
C GLU A 55 7.05 10.33 9.82
N LEU A 56 6.64 9.56 10.82
CA LEU A 56 5.71 8.44 10.62
C LEU A 56 4.32 8.90 10.15
N ASP A 57 3.80 10.02 10.65
CA ASP A 57 2.52 10.57 10.19
C ASP A 57 2.62 11.04 8.72
N GLU A 58 3.75 11.60 8.32
CA GLU A 58 4.01 12.03 6.93
C GLU A 58 4.12 10.83 5.99
N LEU A 59 4.91 9.81 6.37
CA LEU A 59 4.99 8.53 5.67
C LEU A 59 3.60 7.89 5.53
N THR A 60 2.82 7.84 6.60
CA THR A 60 1.47 7.23 6.58
C THR A 60 0.55 7.93 5.58
N ARG A 61 0.59 9.27 5.50
CA ARG A 61 -0.19 10.03 4.51
C ARG A 61 0.25 9.73 3.08
N GLU A 62 1.55 9.60 2.83
CA GLU A 62 2.08 9.27 1.51
C GLU A 62 1.63 7.86 1.08
N TYR A 63 1.68 6.87 1.99
CA TYR A 63 1.14 5.53 1.74
C TYR A 63 -0.36 5.52 1.45
N GLU A 64 -1.15 6.34 2.15
CA GLU A 64 -2.59 6.48 1.85
C GLU A 64 -2.85 7.10 0.47
N GLN A 65 -2.06 8.09 0.06
CA GLN A 65 -2.18 8.70 -1.27
C GLN A 65 -1.86 7.68 -2.38
N VAL A 66 -0.75 6.95 -2.24
CA VAL A 66 -0.38 5.88 -3.19
C VAL A 66 -1.47 4.81 -3.28
N ARG A 67 -2.07 4.43 -2.15
CA ARG A 67 -3.20 3.47 -2.16
C ARG A 67 -4.41 4.02 -2.94
N LYS A 68 -4.79 5.28 -2.72
CA LYS A 68 -5.89 5.90 -3.45
C LYS A 68 -5.63 5.96 -4.96
N GLU A 69 -4.42 6.37 -5.35
CA GLU A 69 -4.04 6.44 -6.76
C GLU A 69 -4.06 5.06 -7.43
N LEU A 70 -3.56 4.02 -6.75
CA LEU A 70 -3.65 2.64 -7.24
C LEU A 70 -5.10 2.14 -7.36
N GLU A 71 -5.99 2.57 -6.47
CA GLU A 71 -7.40 2.19 -6.50
C GLU A 71 -8.15 2.90 -7.64
N GLU A 72 -7.85 4.16 -7.90
CA GLU A 72 -8.33 4.90 -9.07
C GLU A 72 -7.84 4.26 -10.38
N LEU A 73 -6.54 3.92 -10.47
CA LEU A 73 -5.97 3.21 -11.63
C LEU A 73 -6.68 1.88 -11.88
N ARG A 74 -6.94 1.11 -10.82
CA ARG A 74 -7.69 -0.16 -10.91
C ARG A 74 -9.12 0.06 -11.39
N GLN A 75 -9.81 1.09 -10.91
CA GLN A 75 -11.17 1.39 -11.37
C GLN A 75 -11.21 1.79 -12.84
N VAL A 76 -10.25 2.59 -13.31
CA VAL A 76 -10.14 2.97 -14.72
C VAL A 76 -9.86 1.74 -15.57
N ALA A 77 -8.86 0.95 -15.21
CA ALA A 77 -8.54 -0.30 -15.91
C ALA A 77 -9.73 -1.26 -15.94
N ALA A 78 -10.48 -1.40 -14.83
CA ALA A 78 -11.68 -2.24 -14.79
C ALA A 78 -12.78 -1.72 -15.72
N LYS A 79 -12.98 -0.40 -15.80
CA LYS A 79 -13.95 0.22 -16.72
C LYS A 79 -13.55 0.05 -18.18
N ASP A 80 -12.27 0.18 -18.49
CA ASP A 80 -11.74 -0.01 -19.85
C ASP A 80 -11.86 -1.48 -20.29
N LEU A 81 -11.60 -2.43 -19.40
CA LEU A 81 -11.79 -3.85 -19.72
C LEU A 81 -13.28 -4.20 -19.93
N ASP A 82 -14.18 -3.60 -19.15
CA ASP A 82 -15.62 -3.81 -19.31
C ASP A 82 -16.15 -3.19 -20.62
N SER A 83 -15.68 -2.00 -21.00
CA SER A 83 -16.07 -1.36 -22.26
C SER A 83 -15.56 -2.12 -23.48
N VAL A 84 -14.29 -2.58 -23.46
CA VAL A 84 -13.72 -3.43 -24.51
C VAL A 84 -14.48 -4.75 -24.61
N SER A 85 -14.81 -5.40 -23.49
CA SER A 85 -15.57 -6.65 -23.49
C SER A 85 -16.94 -6.48 -24.12
N ARG A 86 -17.64 -5.39 -23.81
CA ARG A 86 -18.94 -5.06 -24.43
C ARG A 86 -18.82 -4.74 -25.92
N GLU A 87 -17.73 -4.09 -26.33
CA GLU A 87 -17.49 -3.78 -27.74
C GLU A 87 -17.18 -5.05 -28.54
N VAL A 88 -16.38 -5.96 -28.00
CA VAL A 88 -16.17 -7.30 -28.56
C VAL A 88 -17.49 -8.06 -28.65
N GLU A 89 -18.32 -8.05 -27.61
CA GLU A 89 -19.63 -8.72 -27.64
C GLU A 89 -20.57 -8.11 -28.69
N ARG A 90 -20.54 -6.78 -28.89
CA ARG A 90 -21.28 -6.12 -29.98
C ARG A 90 -20.76 -6.53 -31.35
N THR A 91 -19.44 -6.52 -31.58
CA THR A 91 -18.87 -6.93 -32.86
C THR A 91 -19.17 -8.41 -33.15
N VAL A 92 -19.12 -9.29 -32.15
CA VAL A 92 -19.47 -10.71 -32.28
C VAL A 92 -20.97 -10.90 -32.55
N ARG A 93 -21.84 -10.07 -31.96
CA ARG A 93 -23.29 -10.12 -32.16
C ARG A 93 -23.76 -9.49 -33.46
N GLU A 94 -23.00 -8.53 -34.00
CA GLU A 94 -23.23 -7.89 -35.30
C GLU A 94 -22.56 -8.67 -36.45
N ALA A 95 -21.54 -9.48 -36.17
CA ALA A 95 -20.89 -10.35 -37.15
C ALA A 95 -21.82 -11.35 -37.90
N PRO A 96 -22.86 -11.98 -37.30
CA PRO A 96 -23.75 -12.85 -38.06
C PRO A 96 -24.53 -12.12 -39.17
N ALA A 97 -24.76 -10.80 -39.04
CA ALA A 97 -25.50 -10.03 -40.06
C ALA A 97 -24.68 -9.80 -41.35
N ILE A 98 -23.34 -9.81 -41.27
CA ILE A 98 -22.46 -9.63 -42.44
C ILE A 98 -22.29 -10.94 -43.21
N ILE A 99 -22.32 -12.09 -42.51
CA ILE A 99 -22.21 -13.42 -43.15
C ILE A 99 -23.53 -13.82 -43.83
N GLU A 100 -24.69 -13.51 -43.22
CA GLU A 100 -26.00 -13.75 -43.88
C GLU A 100 -26.20 -12.87 -45.13
N SER A 101 -25.77 -11.60 -45.10
CA SER A 101 -25.89 -10.71 -46.26
C SER A 101 -24.96 -11.08 -47.43
N SER A 102 -23.96 -11.94 -47.20
CA SER A 102 -23.02 -12.38 -48.23
C SER A 102 -23.28 -13.80 -48.74
N ALA A 103 -24.31 -14.50 -48.23
CA ALA A 103 -24.66 -15.88 -48.62
C ALA A 103 -25.83 -15.97 -49.64
N GLU A 104 -26.56 -14.89 -49.90
CA GLU A 104 -27.74 -14.89 -50.80
C GLU A 104 -27.47 -14.31 -52.21
N ALA A 105 -26.26 -14.45 -52.73
CA ALA A 105 -25.94 -14.02 -54.10
C ALA A 105 -25.08 -15.04 -54.85
N GLU A 106 -25.65 -16.20 -55.13
CA GLU A 106 -25.25 -16.97 -56.32
C GLU A 106 -26.51 -17.39 -57.08
N PRO A 107 -26.61 -17.03 -58.37
CA PRO A 107 -26.41 -18.09 -59.35
C PRO A 107 -25.65 -17.66 -60.61
N GLU A 108 -24.72 -18.53 -61.00
CA GLU A 108 -24.48 -19.02 -62.37
C GLU A 108 -24.85 -18.13 -63.57
N LYS A 109 -23.81 -17.77 -64.35
CA LYS A 109 -23.86 -17.87 -65.82
C LYS A 109 -22.46 -18.00 -66.41
N ARG A 110 -22.15 -19.20 -66.93
CA ARG A 110 -21.04 -19.42 -67.87
C ARG A 110 -21.23 -18.52 -69.10
N PRO A 111 -20.14 -18.12 -69.76
CA PRO A 111 -19.76 -18.86 -70.96
C PRO A 111 -18.26 -19.18 -71.03
N SER A 112 -17.94 -20.33 -71.62
CA SER A 112 -16.62 -20.67 -72.19
C SER A 112 -16.67 -20.42 -73.71
N PRO A 113 -15.58 -20.60 -74.48
CA PRO A 113 -14.30 -19.88 -74.56
C PRO A 113 -14.13 -19.23 -75.97
N PRO A 114 -12.96 -18.65 -76.35
CA PRO A 114 -12.13 -19.37 -77.34
C PRO A 114 -10.61 -19.14 -77.26
N GLY A 115 -9.85 -20.17 -77.68
CA GLY A 115 -8.52 -20.10 -78.34
C GLY A 115 -7.33 -19.84 -77.42
N GLU A 116 -6.46 -20.83 -77.18
CA GLU A 116 -5.18 -21.02 -77.90
C GLU A 116 -4.14 -19.94 -77.51
N GLU A 117 -2.93 -20.23 -77.07
CA GLU A 117 -2.01 -21.30 -77.45
C GLU A 117 -0.77 -21.22 -76.52
N THR A 118 -0.08 -22.35 -76.36
CA THR A 118 1.38 -22.47 -76.08
C THR A 118 1.86 -22.02 -74.68
N THR A 119 2.58 -22.77 -73.86
CA THR A 119 3.68 -23.75 -74.02
C THR A 119 3.69 -24.65 -72.76
N ARG A 120 3.71 -25.98 -72.82
CA ARG A 120 4.77 -26.89 -73.27
C ARG A 120 5.92 -27.05 -72.24
N ASP A 121 6.06 -28.31 -71.79
CA ASP A 121 7.28 -29.00 -71.27
C ASP A 121 7.82 -28.49 -69.92
N ASP A 122 8.47 -29.24 -69.03
CA ASP A 122 8.93 -30.63 -68.88
C ASP A 122 9.40 -30.64 -67.38
N ASP A 123 9.00 -31.60 -66.55
CA ASP A 123 9.82 -32.76 -66.16
C ASP A 123 10.65 -32.58 -64.88
N SER A 124 10.75 -33.72 -64.17
CA SER A 124 11.64 -34.10 -63.06
C SER A 124 11.30 -33.65 -61.64
#